data_AF-A0A2I1HS39-F1
#
_entry.id   AF-A0A2I1HS39-F1
#
_cell.length_a   1.000
_cell.length_b   1.000
_cell.length_c   1.000
_cell.angle_alpha   90.00
_cell.angle_beta   90.00
_cell.angle_gamma   90.00
#
_symmetry.space_group_name_H-M   'P 1'
#
loop_
_entity.id
_entity.type
_entity.pdbx_description
1 polymer ?
#
loop_
_entity_poly.entity_id
_entity_poly.type
_entity_poly.pdbx_seq_one_letter_code
_entity_poly.pdbx_strand_id
1 'polypeptide(L)'
;MKVRPEWLSDKQHELINRSGQRYVPTEKLILNLFDKDKYVVHRRNLQYYINQGMVLEHIYEAIKFEQSPWMKPYIIFNTEQRAKSKNDFEKDFYKLMNNSVFGKTMENLRKRQRVSVVQPLTHPKKYKKLTSDPAFKSRRIFTENLVAVHRRKTEVNLNRPTYIGMCVLDLSKLCMYQFYYDTLKAKYKDKVRLCYTDTDSLLVQIQTENINADLINMADQFDFSDYPIDHPIRQAIGEEKIAENTKVPGLFKDECNGAIIAEFIGLRPKMYSILKVGDDITNPKYGIRKAKGVPSKVVKKEFHHERYNRALFDPNHMDKVTFLAIRSDKHSIHTVEMSKVGLSPMDDKKWIAPDNITTYAHGYNY
;
A
#
# COMPACT_ATOMS: atom_id res chain seq x y z
N MET A 1 -3.68 -10.42 12.42
CA MET A 1 -3.98 -10.47 13.87
C MET A 1 -5.09 -9.48 14.20
N LYS A 2 -5.76 -9.65 15.35
CA LYS A 2 -6.73 -8.66 15.88
C LYS A 2 -6.03 -7.82 16.94
N VAL A 3 -6.12 -6.50 16.85
CA VAL A 3 -5.60 -5.59 17.87
C VAL A 3 -6.53 -5.63 19.05
N ARG A 4 -5.98 -5.91 20.23
CA ARG A 4 -6.78 -5.99 21.44
C ARG A 4 -6.91 -4.60 22.06
N PRO A 5 -8.05 -4.28 22.70
CA PRO A 5 -8.25 -2.97 23.33
C PRO A 5 -7.12 -2.58 24.28
N GLU A 6 -6.58 -3.54 25.04
CA GLU A 6 -5.48 -3.33 25.99
C GLU A 6 -4.13 -2.93 25.35
N TRP A 7 -4.01 -2.98 24.02
CA TRP A 7 -2.82 -2.51 23.31
C TRP A 7 -2.94 -1.07 22.82
N LEU A 8 -4.09 -0.45 23.05
CA LEU A 8 -4.34 0.94 22.66
C LEU A 8 -3.90 1.86 23.81
N SER A 9 -3.44 3.06 23.45
CA SER A 9 -3.16 4.09 24.44
C SER A 9 -4.44 4.71 24.99
N ASP A 10 -4.35 5.39 26.14
CA ASP A 10 -5.46 6.16 26.71
C ASP A 10 -6.02 7.17 25.71
N LYS A 11 -5.13 7.74 24.88
CA LYS A 11 -5.53 8.66 23.80
C LYS A 11 -6.40 7.98 22.75
N GLN A 12 -6.06 6.77 22.35
CA GLN A 12 -6.86 5.99 21.42
C GLN A 12 -8.21 5.60 22.01
N HIS A 13 -8.26 5.26 23.31
CA HIS A 13 -9.51 5.04 24.03
C HIS A 13 -10.38 6.30 24.06
N GLU A 14 -9.80 7.47 24.30
CA GLU A 14 -10.49 8.75 24.22
C GLU A 14 -11.08 8.99 22.82
N LEU A 15 -10.31 8.79 21.76
CA LEU A 15 -10.77 8.93 20.37
C LEU A 15 -11.94 7.99 20.04
N ILE A 16 -11.87 6.73 20.52
CA ILE A 16 -12.94 5.74 20.37
C ILE A 16 -14.21 6.23 21.09
N ASN A 17 -14.09 6.63 22.35
CA ASN A 17 -15.23 7.08 23.16
C ASN A 17 -15.92 8.29 22.53
N ARG A 18 -15.14 9.27 22.05
CA ARG A 18 -15.66 10.46 21.36
C ARG A 18 -16.39 10.14 20.05
N SER A 19 -15.96 9.11 19.33
CA SER A 19 -16.61 8.72 18.08
C SER A 19 -18.06 8.23 18.27
N GLY A 20 -18.43 7.87 19.51
CA GLY A 20 -19.70 7.20 19.82
C GLY A 20 -19.81 5.79 19.24
N GLN A 21 -18.73 5.25 18.66
CA GLN A 21 -18.70 3.92 18.06
C GLN A 21 -17.99 2.93 18.98
N ARG A 22 -18.57 1.74 19.10
CA ARG A 22 -17.91 0.62 19.78
C ARG A 22 -16.70 0.17 18.98
N TYR A 23 -15.54 0.09 19.64
CA TYR A 23 -14.36 -0.55 19.05
C TYR A 23 -14.58 -2.05 18.91
N VAL A 24 -14.43 -2.57 17.69
CA VAL A 24 -14.53 -4.00 17.38
C VAL A 24 -13.21 -4.47 16.77
N PRO A 25 -12.43 -5.30 17.49
CA PRO A 25 -11.22 -5.90 16.96
C PRO A 25 -11.47 -6.66 15.65
N THR A 26 -10.78 -6.25 14.59
CA THR A 26 -10.87 -6.87 13.26
C THR A 26 -9.54 -7.47 12.85
N GLU A 27 -9.59 -8.57 12.10
CA GLU A 27 -8.38 -9.14 11.53
C GLU A 27 -7.77 -8.19 10.51
N LYS A 28 -6.51 -7.82 10.73
CA LYS A 28 -5.79 -6.95 9.81
C LYS A 28 -4.30 -7.29 9.77
N LEU A 29 -3.67 -6.81 8.70
CA LEU A 29 -2.21 -6.84 8.52
C LEU A 29 -1.59 -5.69 9.29
N ILE A 30 -0.66 -6.02 10.17
CA ILE A 30 0.00 -5.11 11.12
C ILE A 30 1.47 -5.48 11.19
N LEU A 31 2.33 -4.47 11.06
CA LEU A 31 3.73 -4.59 11.41
C LEU A 31 3.85 -4.53 12.94
N ASN A 32 4.29 -5.62 13.56
CA ASN A 32 4.40 -5.75 15.01
C ASN A 32 5.71 -6.44 15.37
N LEU A 33 6.18 -6.19 16.58
CA LEU A 33 7.46 -6.66 17.12
C LEU A 33 7.33 -7.91 18.00
N PHE A 34 6.14 -8.50 18.09
CA PHE A 34 5.97 -9.78 18.79
C PHE A 34 6.78 -10.90 18.12
N ASP A 35 7.08 -11.94 18.88
CA ASP A 35 7.70 -13.16 18.35
C ASP A 35 6.83 -13.78 17.24
N LYS A 36 7.53 -14.39 16.29
CA LYS A 36 6.93 -14.91 15.07
C LYS A 36 7.05 -16.43 15.06
N ASP A 37 6.00 -17.12 15.47
CA ASP A 37 5.91 -18.57 15.33
C ASP A 37 5.39 -18.96 13.93
N LYS A 38 5.94 -20.04 13.37
CA LYS A 38 5.58 -20.60 12.05
C LYS A 38 5.53 -19.57 10.92
N TYR A 39 6.39 -18.55 10.97
CA TYR A 39 6.46 -17.52 9.96
C TYR A 39 7.21 -18.01 8.72
N VAL A 40 6.53 -18.00 7.58
CA VAL A 40 7.13 -18.39 6.30
C VAL A 40 7.92 -17.22 5.73
N VAL A 41 9.21 -17.43 5.49
CA VAL A 41 10.14 -16.38 5.05
C VAL A 41 11.12 -16.91 3.99
N HIS A 42 11.46 -16.06 3.02
CA HIS A 42 12.46 -16.40 2.02
C HIS A 42 13.86 -16.44 2.64
N ARG A 43 14.72 -17.40 2.22
CA ARG A 43 16.07 -17.59 2.79
C ARG A 43 16.89 -16.30 2.86
N ARG A 44 16.86 -15.47 1.81
CA ARG A 44 17.64 -14.20 1.78
C ARG A 44 17.16 -13.21 2.85
N ASN A 45 15.86 -13.15 3.09
CA ASN A 45 15.28 -12.31 4.13
C ASN A 45 15.64 -12.85 5.52
N LEU A 46 15.53 -14.17 5.72
CA LEU A 46 15.92 -14.79 6.99
C LEU A 46 17.39 -14.52 7.32
N GLN A 47 18.28 -14.70 6.34
CA GLN A 47 19.71 -14.38 6.52
C GLN A 47 19.91 -12.91 6.90
N TYR A 48 19.22 -12.00 6.22
CA TYR A 48 19.29 -10.59 6.53
C TYR A 48 18.79 -10.29 7.95
N TYR A 49 17.66 -10.86 8.36
CA TYR A 49 17.12 -10.70 9.70
C TYR A 49 18.08 -11.17 10.79
N ILE A 50 18.72 -12.34 10.60
CA ILE A 50 19.72 -12.86 11.54
C ILE A 50 20.93 -11.92 11.60
N ASN A 51 21.41 -11.43 10.46
CA ASN A 51 22.52 -10.49 10.41
C ASN A 51 22.19 -9.14 11.11
N GLN A 52 20.92 -8.74 11.11
CA GLN A 52 20.43 -7.55 11.81
C GLN A 52 20.09 -7.82 13.30
N GLY A 53 20.32 -9.05 13.79
CA GLY A 53 20.18 -9.40 15.20
C GLY A 53 18.90 -10.15 15.60
N MET A 54 18.05 -10.58 14.65
CA MET A 54 16.93 -11.46 14.98
C MET A 54 17.43 -12.86 15.36
N VAL A 55 16.89 -13.41 16.44
CA VAL A 55 17.23 -14.76 16.91
C VAL A 55 16.29 -15.78 16.27
N LEU A 56 16.87 -16.82 15.67
CA LEU A 56 16.12 -17.95 15.12
C LEU A 56 16.11 -19.09 16.16
N GLU A 57 14.94 -19.41 16.68
CA GLU A 57 14.79 -20.50 17.66
C GLU A 57 14.63 -21.86 16.98
N HIS A 58 13.76 -21.97 15.97
CA HIS A 58 13.42 -23.24 15.36
C HIS A 58 13.07 -23.13 13.87
N ILE A 59 13.49 -24.12 13.07
CA ILE A 59 13.06 -24.30 11.68
C ILE A 59 12.16 -25.53 11.62
N TYR A 60 10.87 -25.31 11.40
CA TYR A 60 9.89 -26.41 11.28
C TYR A 60 9.99 -27.13 9.93
N GLU A 61 10.07 -26.37 8.84
CA GLU A 61 10.02 -26.89 7.47
C GLU A 61 10.88 -26.01 6.54
N ALA A 62 11.44 -26.62 5.49
CA ALA A 62 12.18 -25.92 4.46
C ALA A 62 11.86 -26.48 3.07
N ILE A 63 11.72 -25.59 2.09
CA ILE A 63 11.56 -25.93 0.67
C ILE A 63 12.81 -25.48 -0.07
N LYS A 64 13.49 -26.43 -0.73
CA LYS A 64 14.62 -26.16 -1.63
C LYS A 64 14.12 -26.09 -3.06
N PHE A 65 14.63 -25.13 -3.83
CA PHE A 65 14.28 -24.95 -5.24
C PHE A 65 15.49 -24.41 -6.02
N GLU A 66 15.49 -24.66 -7.32
CA GLU A 66 16.43 -24.07 -8.27
C GLU A 66 15.93 -22.69 -8.72
N GLN A 67 16.87 -21.80 -9.03
CA GLN A 67 16.58 -20.44 -9.43
C GLN A 67 17.20 -20.15 -10.80
N SER A 68 16.44 -19.50 -11.67
CA SER A 68 16.92 -19.00 -12.95
C SER A 68 16.29 -17.64 -13.25
N PRO A 69 16.94 -16.77 -14.04
CA PRO A 69 16.39 -15.47 -14.43
C PRO A 69 15.38 -15.61 -15.59
N TRP A 70 14.47 -16.58 -15.54
CA TRP A 70 13.55 -16.91 -16.63
C TRP A 70 12.61 -15.74 -17.01
N MET A 71 12.29 -14.85 -16.07
CA MET A 71 11.52 -13.62 -16.34
C MET A 71 12.35 -12.45 -16.86
N LYS A 72 13.69 -12.51 -16.78
CA LYS A 72 14.55 -11.37 -17.09
C LYS A 72 14.31 -10.79 -18.49
N PRO A 73 14.20 -11.59 -19.57
CA PRO A 73 13.92 -11.04 -20.90
C PRO A 73 12.60 -10.27 -20.97
N TYR A 74 11.54 -10.79 -20.33
CA TYR A 74 10.23 -10.15 -20.29
C TYR A 74 10.24 -8.84 -19.51
N ILE A 75 10.87 -8.82 -18.34
CA ILE A 75 10.98 -7.62 -17.50
C ILE A 75 11.82 -6.55 -18.18
N ILE A 76 12.96 -6.92 -18.78
CA ILE A 76 13.82 -5.99 -19.52
C ILE A 76 13.05 -5.38 -20.69
N PHE A 77 12.40 -6.22 -21.51
CA PHE A 77 11.59 -5.74 -22.63
C PHE A 77 10.55 -4.70 -22.19
N ASN A 78 9.73 -5.00 -21.19
CA ASN A 78 8.71 -4.06 -20.72
C ASN A 78 9.32 -2.79 -20.10
N THR A 79 10.50 -2.90 -19.48
CA THR A 79 11.19 -1.74 -18.88
C THR A 79 11.73 -0.81 -19.95
N GLU A 80 12.36 -1.36 -20.99
CA GLU A 80 12.84 -0.60 -22.15
C GLU A 80 11.68 0.06 -22.91
N GLN A 81 10.59 -0.66 -23.14
CA GLN A 81 9.41 -0.10 -23.79
C GLN A 81 8.82 1.04 -22.94
N ARG A 82 8.72 0.84 -21.62
CA ARG A 82 8.26 1.88 -20.69
C ARG A 82 9.15 3.12 -20.70
N ALA A 83 10.46 2.96 -20.82
CA ALA A 83 11.40 4.08 -20.92
C ALA A 83 11.27 4.84 -22.24
N LYS A 84 11.00 4.13 -23.35
CA LYS A 84 10.79 4.72 -24.70
C LYS A 84 9.44 5.41 -24.86
N SER A 85 8.43 5.00 -24.09
CA SER A 85 7.07 5.55 -24.17
C SER A 85 7.01 7.03 -23.81
N LYS A 86 6.32 7.81 -24.66
CA LYS A 86 6.15 9.25 -24.46
C LYS A 86 4.87 9.62 -23.72
N ASN A 87 3.82 8.81 -23.87
CA ASN A 87 2.53 9.05 -23.24
C ASN A 87 2.34 8.22 -21.96
N ASP A 88 1.49 8.71 -21.06
CA ASP A 88 1.23 8.07 -19.77
C ASP A 88 0.52 6.73 -19.90
N PHE A 89 -0.31 6.56 -20.93
CA PHE A 89 -1.06 5.32 -21.16
C PHE A 89 -0.11 4.13 -21.40
N GLU A 90 0.84 4.26 -22.32
CA GLU A 90 1.79 3.20 -22.62
C GLU A 90 2.75 2.94 -21.44
N LYS A 91 3.19 4.01 -20.76
CA LYS A 91 4.00 3.87 -19.55
C LYS A 91 3.28 3.04 -18.49
N ASP A 92 2.00 3.28 -18.28
CA ASP A 92 1.15 2.52 -17.36
C ASP A 92 0.86 1.12 -17.85
N PHE A 93 0.70 0.91 -19.15
CA PHE A 93 0.50 -0.41 -19.76
C PHE A 93 1.70 -1.33 -19.52
N TYR A 94 2.93 -0.91 -19.85
CA TYR A 94 4.12 -1.73 -19.65
C TYR A 94 4.44 -1.94 -18.17
N LYS A 95 4.14 -0.95 -17.31
CA LYS A 95 4.18 -1.12 -15.85
C LYS A 95 3.18 -2.18 -15.39
N LEU A 96 1.95 -2.16 -15.90
CA LEU A 96 0.92 -3.13 -15.58
C LEU A 96 1.31 -4.53 -16.02
N MET A 97 1.94 -4.69 -17.19
CA MET A 97 2.40 -6.00 -17.68
C MET A 97 3.34 -6.67 -16.67
N ASN A 98 4.34 -5.95 -16.16
CA ASN A 98 5.22 -6.46 -15.11
C ASN A 98 4.45 -6.77 -13.80
N ASN A 99 3.62 -5.84 -13.33
CA ASN A 99 2.88 -6.00 -12.07
C ASN A 99 1.82 -7.12 -12.12
N SER A 100 1.24 -7.38 -13.30
CA SER A 100 0.18 -8.34 -13.50
C SER A 100 0.65 -9.78 -13.29
N VAL A 101 1.92 -10.08 -13.62
CA VAL A 101 2.50 -11.41 -13.41
C VAL A 101 2.48 -11.75 -11.92
N PHE A 102 2.97 -10.83 -11.08
CA PHE A 102 2.94 -10.98 -9.63
C PHE A 102 1.51 -11.26 -9.12
N GLY A 103 0.54 -10.41 -9.50
CA GLY A 103 -0.85 -10.57 -9.10
C GLY A 103 -1.44 -11.91 -9.57
N LYS A 104 -1.04 -12.39 -10.75
CA LYS A 104 -1.47 -13.66 -11.30
C LYS A 104 -0.93 -14.86 -10.53
N THR A 105 0.34 -14.83 -10.12
CA THR A 105 0.94 -15.91 -9.32
C THR A 105 0.29 -16.08 -7.95
N MET A 106 -0.22 -14.97 -7.37
CA MET A 106 -0.91 -14.95 -6.06
C MET A 106 -2.42 -15.15 -6.15
N GLU A 107 -2.96 -15.48 -7.33
CA GLU A 107 -4.39 -15.64 -7.53
C GLU A 107 -4.97 -16.77 -6.66
N ASN A 108 -5.89 -16.43 -5.75
CA ASN A 108 -6.56 -17.43 -4.92
C ASN A 108 -7.74 -18.08 -5.66
N LEU A 109 -7.48 -19.22 -6.29
CA LEU A 109 -8.47 -19.99 -7.05
C LEU A 109 -9.63 -20.53 -6.20
N ARG A 110 -9.42 -20.71 -4.89
CA ARG A 110 -10.46 -21.21 -3.96
C ARG A 110 -11.59 -20.19 -3.74
N LYS A 111 -11.32 -18.89 -3.98
CA LYS A 111 -12.34 -17.83 -3.90
C LYS A 111 -13.22 -17.74 -5.14
N ARG A 112 -12.86 -18.42 -6.25
CA ARG A 112 -13.66 -18.43 -7.47
C ARG A 112 -14.98 -19.19 -7.25
N GLN A 113 -16.05 -18.68 -7.86
CA GLN A 113 -17.40 -19.23 -7.74
C GLN A 113 -17.94 -19.52 -9.12
N ARG A 114 -18.85 -20.49 -9.24
CA ARG A 114 -19.65 -20.67 -10.46
C ARG A 114 -20.90 -19.80 -10.33
N VAL A 115 -21.13 -18.94 -11.32
CA VAL A 115 -22.33 -18.12 -11.39
C VAL A 115 -23.07 -18.53 -12.65
N SER A 116 -24.35 -18.89 -12.51
CA SER A 116 -25.23 -19.21 -13.62
C SER A 116 -26.40 -18.23 -13.62
N VAL A 117 -26.57 -17.51 -14.73
CA VAL A 117 -27.75 -16.66 -14.94
C VAL A 117 -28.83 -17.53 -15.58
N VAL A 118 -30.02 -17.53 -14.99
CA VAL A 118 -31.16 -18.34 -15.43
C VAL A 118 -32.44 -17.51 -15.35
N GLN A 119 -33.37 -17.81 -16.25
CA GLN A 119 -34.71 -17.24 -16.28
C GLN A 119 -35.68 -18.27 -15.67
N PRO A 120 -36.12 -18.13 -14.40
CA PRO A 120 -36.88 -19.17 -13.72
C PRO A 120 -38.25 -19.46 -14.34
N LEU A 121 -38.94 -18.46 -14.88
CA LEU A 121 -40.26 -18.63 -15.50
C LEU A 121 -40.12 -19.33 -16.86
N THR A 122 -39.09 -19.00 -17.63
CA THR A 122 -38.83 -19.62 -18.94
C THR A 122 -38.18 -21.01 -18.80
N HIS A 123 -37.32 -21.21 -17.79
CA HIS A 123 -36.53 -22.44 -17.61
C HIS A 123 -36.63 -22.99 -16.16
N PRO A 124 -37.84 -23.35 -15.67
CA PRO A 124 -38.06 -23.73 -14.28
C PRO A 124 -37.28 -24.98 -13.86
N LYS A 125 -37.16 -25.98 -14.76
CA LYS A 125 -36.37 -27.21 -14.51
C LYS A 125 -34.89 -26.90 -14.29
N LYS A 126 -34.30 -26.00 -15.09
CA LYS A 126 -32.90 -25.59 -14.95
C LYS A 126 -32.67 -24.84 -13.65
N TYR A 127 -33.59 -23.93 -13.30
CA TYR A 127 -33.53 -23.21 -12.04
C TYR A 127 -33.58 -24.17 -10.84
N LYS A 128 -34.58 -25.06 -10.79
CA LYS A 128 -34.71 -26.08 -9.73
C LYS A 128 -33.46 -26.96 -9.62
N LYS A 129 -32.89 -27.41 -10.76
CA LYS A 129 -31.65 -28.19 -10.78
C LYS A 129 -30.49 -27.42 -10.15
N LEU A 130 -30.34 -26.12 -10.46
CA LEU A 130 -29.25 -25.29 -9.95
C LEU A 130 -29.40 -24.95 -8.47
N THR A 131 -30.63 -24.75 -7.98
CA THR A 131 -30.90 -24.44 -6.57
C THR A 131 -30.91 -25.68 -5.66
N SER A 132 -31.18 -26.86 -6.23
CA SER A 132 -31.13 -28.14 -5.49
C SER A 132 -29.72 -28.77 -5.50
N ASP A 133 -28.77 -28.16 -6.20
CA ASP A 133 -27.40 -28.66 -6.28
C ASP A 133 -26.70 -28.52 -4.92
N PRO A 134 -26.00 -29.54 -4.41
CA PRO A 134 -25.30 -29.46 -3.12
C PRO A 134 -24.25 -28.34 -3.04
N ALA A 135 -23.72 -27.89 -4.18
CA ALA A 135 -22.79 -26.76 -4.22
C ALA A 135 -23.50 -25.39 -4.21
N PHE A 136 -24.83 -25.33 -4.14
CA PHE A 136 -25.58 -24.09 -4.02
C PHE A 136 -25.11 -23.29 -2.80
N LYS A 137 -24.86 -22.00 -3.02
CA LYS A 137 -24.41 -21.07 -1.97
C LYS A 137 -25.46 -19.98 -1.72
N SER A 138 -25.91 -19.33 -2.78
CA SER A 138 -26.90 -18.26 -2.71
C SER A 138 -27.48 -17.97 -4.09
N ARG A 139 -28.50 -17.12 -4.13
CA ARG A 139 -29.04 -16.56 -5.37
C ARG A 139 -29.17 -15.05 -5.25
N ARG A 140 -28.98 -14.33 -6.35
CA ARG A 140 -29.28 -12.91 -6.49
C ARG A 140 -30.38 -12.76 -7.53
N ILE A 141 -31.53 -12.27 -7.10
CA ILE A 141 -32.69 -12.03 -7.95
C ILE A 141 -32.56 -10.62 -8.52
N PHE A 142 -32.56 -10.50 -9.85
CA PHE A 142 -32.56 -9.22 -10.55
C PHE A 142 -33.99 -8.81 -10.89
N THR A 143 -34.75 -9.75 -11.46
CA THR A 143 -36.20 -9.63 -11.72
C THR A 143 -36.86 -10.99 -11.46
N GLU A 144 -38.19 -11.06 -11.54
CA GLU A 144 -38.95 -12.32 -11.39
C GLU A 144 -38.47 -13.42 -12.35
N ASN A 145 -38.08 -13.03 -13.57
CA ASN A 145 -37.58 -13.95 -14.59
C ASN A 145 -36.06 -13.83 -14.85
N LEU A 146 -35.26 -13.28 -13.93
CA LEU A 146 -33.81 -13.20 -14.09
C LEU A 146 -33.08 -13.34 -12.76
N VAL A 147 -32.38 -14.46 -12.58
CA VAL A 147 -31.72 -14.82 -11.32
C VAL A 147 -30.29 -15.31 -11.59
N ALA A 148 -29.32 -14.75 -10.87
CA ALA A 148 -27.99 -15.32 -10.76
C ALA A 148 -27.94 -16.34 -9.61
N VAL A 149 -27.64 -17.59 -9.93
CA VAL A 149 -27.41 -18.66 -8.95
C VAL A 149 -25.92 -18.80 -8.71
N HIS A 150 -25.49 -18.57 -7.46
CA HIS A 150 -24.11 -18.70 -7.01
C HIS A 150 -23.87 -20.09 -6.44
N ARG A 151 -22.87 -20.78 -6.98
CA ARG A 151 -22.47 -22.12 -6.56
C ARG A 151 -20.98 -22.16 -6.24
N ARG A 152 -20.61 -22.99 -5.27
CA ARG A 152 -19.22 -23.32 -4.95
C ARG A 152 -18.61 -24.11 -6.11
N LYS A 153 -17.30 -23.99 -6.31
CA LYS A 153 -16.56 -24.95 -7.12
C LYS A 153 -16.33 -26.19 -6.26
N THR A 154 -16.79 -27.35 -6.73
CA THR A 154 -16.59 -28.65 -6.07
C THR A 154 -15.16 -29.15 -6.23
N GLU A 155 -14.50 -28.75 -7.32
CA GLU A 155 -13.10 -29.07 -7.61
C GLU A 155 -12.33 -27.81 -7.96
N VAL A 156 -11.12 -27.68 -7.42
CA VAL A 156 -10.22 -26.55 -7.65
C VAL A 156 -8.82 -27.07 -7.98
N ASN A 157 -8.43 -26.97 -9.25
CA ASN A 157 -7.05 -27.21 -9.67
C ASN A 157 -6.15 -26.05 -9.21
N LEU A 158 -5.15 -26.33 -8.38
CA LEU A 158 -4.20 -25.34 -7.85
C LEU A 158 -3.01 -25.14 -8.80
N ASN A 159 -3.28 -24.53 -9.95
CA ASN A 159 -2.28 -24.28 -10.99
C ASN A 159 -1.73 -22.84 -10.96
N ARG A 160 -1.57 -22.27 -9.77
CA ARG A 160 -0.93 -20.95 -9.59
C ARG A 160 0.35 -21.13 -8.80
N PRO A 161 1.50 -20.66 -9.33
CA PRO A 161 2.79 -20.80 -8.66
C PRO A 161 2.92 -19.76 -7.54
N THR A 162 2.16 -19.94 -6.46
CA THR A 162 2.06 -18.97 -5.34
C THR A 162 3.39 -18.72 -4.64
N TYR A 163 4.32 -19.68 -4.68
CA TYR A 163 5.68 -19.52 -4.18
C TYR A 163 6.45 -18.39 -4.87
N ILE A 164 6.19 -18.13 -6.17
CA ILE A 164 6.81 -17.00 -6.89
C ILE A 164 6.39 -15.68 -6.24
N GLY A 165 5.09 -15.51 -6.00
CA GLY A 165 4.57 -14.29 -5.39
C GLY A 165 5.07 -14.11 -3.96
N MET A 166 5.21 -15.19 -3.19
CA MET A 166 5.85 -15.14 -1.87
C MET A 166 7.31 -14.66 -1.96
N CYS A 167 8.11 -15.24 -2.87
CA CYS A 167 9.50 -14.82 -3.08
C CYS A 167 9.61 -13.36 -3.51
N VAL A 168 8.77 -12.90 -4.45
CA VAL A 168 8.76 -11.51 -4.93
C VAL A 168 8.45 -10.54 -3.79
N LEU A 169 7.45 -10.84 -2.96
CA LEU A 169 7.10 -9.98 -1.82
C LEU A 169 8.25 -9.88 -0.81
N ASP A 170 8.88 -10.99 -0.47
CA ASP A 170 9.96 -10.99 0.50
C ASP A 170 11.20 -10.30 -0.04
N LEU A 171 11.62 -10.58 -1.27
CA LEU A 171 12.76 -9.89 -1.89
C LEU A 171 12.49 -8.39 -2.07
N SER A 172 11.25 -7.98 -2.32
CA SER A 172 10.87 -6.57 -2.33
C SER A 172 11.04 -5.92 -0.96
N LYS A 173 10.63 -6.59 0.14
CA LYS A 173 10.90 -6.09 1.50
C LYS A 173 12.40 -5.99 1.77
N LEU A 174 13.17 -6.97 1.33
CA LEU A 174 14.62 -6.98 1.51
C LEU A 174 15.26 -5.76 0.84
N CYS A 175 14.87 -5.44 -0.39
CA CYS A 175 15.32 -4.22 -1.09
C CYS A 175 15.06 -2.95 -0.25
N MET A 176 13.83 -2.81 0.29
CA MET A 176 13.48 -1.67 1.14
C MET A 176 14.27 -1.63 2.44
N TYR A 177 14.50 -2.78 3.08
CA TYR A 177 15.28 -2.87 4.31
C TYR A 177 16.75 -2.54 4.09
N GLN A 178 17.38 -3.09 3.05
CA GLN A 178 18.77 -2.81 2.73
C GLN A 178 18.97 -1.32 2.46
N PHE A 179 18.09 -0.70 1.69
CA PHE A 179 18.19 0.73 1.46
C PHE A 179 18.03 1.55 2.75
N TYR A 180 17.07 1.22 3.61
CA TYR A 180 16.89 1.97 4.84
C TYR A 180 18.02 1.73 5.85
N TYR A 181 18.34 0.47 6.16
CA TYR A 181 19.28 0.12 7.22
C TYR A 181 20.73 0.20 6.76
N ASP A 182 21.05 -0.38 5.60
CA ASP A 182 22.43 -0.52 5.13
C ASP A 182 22.92 0.75 4.42
N THR A 183 22.02 1.55 3.83
CA THR A 183 22.38 2.83 3.18
C THR A 183 22.07 4.03 4.08
N LEU A 184 20.79 4.30 4.37
CA LEU A 184 20.39 5.54 5.06
C LEU A 184 20.82 5.54 6.53
N LYS A 185 20.53 4.48 7.28
CA LYS A 185 20.90 4.39 8.70
C LYS A 185 22.41 4.26 8.91
N ALA A 186 23.11 3.54 8.05
CA ALA A 186 24.58 3.49 8.10
C ALA A 186 25.21 4.89 7.90
N LYS A 187 24.70 5.67 6.94
CA LYS A 187 25.20 7.03 6.64
C LYS A 187 24.84 8.05 7.71
N TYR A 188 23.57 8.14 8.10
CA TYR A 188 23.06 9.22 8.95
C TYR A 188 22.93 8.85 10.44
N LYS A 189 22.99 7.55 10.79
CA LYS A 189 22.84 7.06 12.17
C LYS A 189 21.54 7.57 12.82
N ASP A 190 21.64 8.35 13.89
CA ASP A 190 20.50 8.93 14.60
C ASP A 190 19.91 10.16 13.89
N LYS A 191 20.62 10.72 12.90
CA LYS A 191 20.17 11.86 12.09
C LYS A 191 19.18 11.47 10.98
N VAL A 192 18.73 10.22 10.93
CA VAL A 192 17.65 9.77 10.05
C VAL A 192 16.51 9.12 10.83
N ARG A 193 15.28 9.56 10.55
CA ARG A 193 14.06 9.01 11.14
C ARG A 193 13.11 8.56 10.03
N LEU A 194 12.58 7.34 10.14
CA LEU A 194 11.51 6.87 9.26
C LEU A 194 10.17 7.42 9.76
N CYS A 195 9.55 8.29 8.98
CA CYS A 195 8.28 8.93 9.32
C CYS A 195 7.08 8.13 8.76
N TYR A 196 7.21 7.58 7.56
CA TYR A 196 6.14 6.81 6.91
C TYR A 196 6.68 5.83 5.88
N THR A 197 5.94 4.74 5.64
CA THR A 197 6.22 3.81 4.55
C THR A 197 4.93 3.19 4.01
N ASP A 198 4.85 3.02 2.70
CA ASP A 198 3.80 2.25 2.03
C ASP A 198 4.40 1.44 0.88
N THR A 199 4.52 0.12 1.08
CA THR A 199 4.97 -0.87 0.09
C THR A 199 6.40 -0.66 -0.42
N ASP A 200 6.60 0.31 -1.31
CA ASP A 200 7.82 0.61 -2.07
C ASP A 200 8.28 2.07 -1.88
N SER A 201 7.81 2.73 -0.82
CA SER A 201 8.14 4.12 -0.51
C SER A 201 8.60 4.28 0.94
N LEU A 202 9.54 5.21 1.15
CA LEU A 202 9.98 5.68 2.46
C LEU A 202 9.83 7.20 2.49
N LEU A 203 9.20 7.73 3.53
CA LEU A 203 9.28 9.14 3.89
C LEU A 203 10.18 9.23 5.11
N VAL A 204 11.34 9.88 4.93
CA VAL A 204 12.37 9.99 5.94
C VAL A 204 12.63 11.45 6.26
N GLN A 205 12.88 11.74 7.54
CA GLN A 205 13.45 12.99 7.98
C GLN A 205 14.97 12.77 8.10
N ILE A 206 15.76 13.59 7.43
CA ILE A 206 17.22 13.53 7.44
C ILE A 206 17.75 14.88 7.91
N GLN A 207 18.64 14.87 8.89
CA GLN A 207 19.43 16.03 9.29
C GLN A 207 20.84 15.90 8.71
N THR A 208 21.16 16.78 7.76
CA THR A 208 22.45 16.85 7.09
C THR A 208 22.78 18.30 6.72
N GLU A 209 24.05 18.60 6.50
CA GLU A 209 24.49 19.92 6.05
C GLU A 209 24.09 20.19 4.60
N ASN A 210 24.22 19.18 3.73
CA ASN A 210 23.93 19.32 2.31
C ASN A 210 23.37 18.02 1.72
N ILE A 211 22.04 17.94 1.65
CA ILE A 211 21.34 16.78 1.10
C ILE A 211 21.64 16.56 -0.39
N ASN A 212 21.91 17.62 -1.16
CA ASN A 212 22.22 17.49 -2.58
C ASN A 212 23.56 16.79 -2.78
N ALA A 213 24.59 17.18 -2.02
CA ALA A 213 25.89 16.51 -2.05
C ALA A 213 25.75 15.04 -1.62
N ASP A 214 24.92 14.76 -0.62
CA ASP A 214 24.66 13.40 -0.18
C ASP A 214 24.00 12.52 -1.24
N LEU A 215 23.03 13.06 -1.99
CA LEU A 215 22.34 12.36 -3.07
C LEU A 215 23.23 12.15 -4.28
N ILE A 216 24.10 13.11 -4.62
CA ILE A 216 25.12 12.95 -5.67
C ILE A 216 26.06 11.79 -5.33
N ASN A 217 26.54 11.73 -4.08
CA ASN A 217 27.41 10.64 -3.61
C ASN A 217 26.72 9.26 -3.59
N MET A 218 25.39 9.23 -3.63
CA MET A 218 24.59 8.01 -3.66
C MET A 218 23.88 7.82 -4.99
N ALA A 219 24.31 8.48 -6.07
CA ALA A 219 23.57 8.53 -7.33
C ALA A 219 23.26 7.14 -7.92
N ASP A 220 24.11 6.14 -7.69
CA ASP A 220 23.87 4.74 -8.11
C ASP A 220 22.62 4.10 -7.49
N GLN A 221 22.08 4.68 -6.41
CA GLN A 221 20.87 4.21 -5.74
C GLN A 221 19.60 4.88 -6.26
N PHE A 222 19.70 5.89 -7.12
CA PHE A 222 18.58 6.76 -7.48
C PHE A 222 18.36 6.95 -8.98
N ASP A 223 17.09 7.02 -9.36
CA ASP A 223 16.61 7.52 -10.64
C ASP A 223 16.19 9.00 -10.49
N PHE A 224 17.02 9.91 -11.02
CA PHE A 224 16.77 11.35 -11.03
C PHE A 224 16.18 11.86 -12.36
N SER A 225 15.67 10.97 -13.24
CA SER A 225 15.18 11.36 -14.57
C SER A 225 14.07 12.41 -14.55
N ASP A 226 13.29 12.43 -13.46
CA ASP A 226 12.10 13.28 -13.31
C ASP A 226 12.44 14.65 -12.65
N TYR A 227 13.72 14.91 -12.35
CA TYR A 227 14.18 16.19 -11.82
C TYR A 227 14.23 17.28 -12.92
N PRO A 228 14.03 18.56 -12.56
CA PRO A 228 14.27 19.68 -13.47
C PRO A 228 15.66 19.62 -14.10
N ILE A 229 15.76 19.99 -15.39
CA ILE A 229 17.02 19.91 -16.16
C ILE A 229 18.11 20.78 -15.54
N ASP A 230 17.72 21.91 -14.97
CA ASP A 230 18.57 22.88 -14.27
C ASP A 230 18.85 22.53 -12.81
N HIS A 231 18.34 21.40 -12.31
CA HIS A 231 18.54 21.01 -10.91
C HIS A 231 20.02 20.67 -10.63
N PRO A 232 20.63 21.18 -9.53
CA PRO A 232 22.06 20.99 -9.24
C PRO A 232 22.53 19.53 -9.24
N ILE A 233 21.74 18.61 -8.68
CA ILE A 233 22.07 17.18 -8.67
C ILE A 233 22.17 16.62 -10.10
N ARG A 234 21.22 16.97 -10.98
CA ARG A 234 21.17 16.50 -12.36
C ARG A 234 22.38 17.02 -13.15
N GLN A 235 22.72 18.30 -12.97
CA GLN A 235 23.92 18.89 -13.57
C GLN A 235 25.21 18.22 -13.07
N ALA A 236 25.29 17.88 -11.78
CA ALA A 236 26.48 17.29 -11.18
C ALA A 236 26.74 15.83 -11.61
N ILE A 237 25.69 15.01 -11.73
CA ILE A 237 25.85 13.58 -12.11
C ILE A 237 25.93 13.36 -13.62
N GLY A 238 25.47 14.33 -14.43
CA GLY A 238 25.49 14.27 -15.89
C GLY A 238 24.37 13.43 -16.50
N GLU A 239 24.05 13.72 -17.78
CA GLU A 239 22.98 13.05 -18.52
C GLU A 239 23.24 11.56 -18.78
N GLU A 240 24.52 11.14 -18.85
CA GLU A 240 24.90 9.74 -19.02
C GLU A 240 24.42 8.89 -17.82
N LYS A 241 24.70 9.35 -16.59
CA LYS A 241 24.28 8.65 -15.36
C LYS A 241 22.75 8.62 -15.23
N ILE A 242 22.08 9.70 -15.65
CA ILE A 242 20.62 9.77 -15.64
C ILE A 242 20.02 8.76 -16.61
N ALA A 243 20.55 8.67 -17.83
CA ALA A 243 20.11 7.72 -18.82
C ALA A 243 20.34 6.27 -18.35
N GLU A 244 21.47 5.98 -17.70
CA GLU A 244 21.78 4.67 -17.11
C GLU A 244 20.74 4.26 -16.06
N ASN A 245 20.34 5.17 -15.18
CA ASN A 245 19.46 4.86 -14.05
C ASN A 245 17.96 4.96 -14.37
N THR A 246 17.59 5.56 -15.51
CA THR A 246 16.19 5.85 -15.86
C THR A 246 15.35 4.57 -15.91
N LYS A 247 14.35 4.49 -15.03
CA LYS A 247 13.39 3.38 -14.90
C LYS A 247 14.03 2.01 -14.63
N VAL A 248 15.28 1.96 -14.15
CA VAL A 248 15.95 0.72 -13.74
C VAL A 248 15.27 0.14 -12.49
N PRO A 249 14.86 -1.15 -12.50
CA PRO A 249 14.24 -1.77 -11.34
C PRO A 249 15.18 -1.83 -10.13
N GLY A 250 14.69 -1.39 -8.97
CA GLY A 250 15.43 -1.43 -7.71
C GLY A 250 16.05 -0.09 -7.31
N LEU A 251 16.11 0.89 -8.22
CA LEU A 251 16.52 2.25 -7.89
C LEU A 251 15.37 3.04 -7.28
N PHE A 252 15.71 3.98 -6.40
CA PHE A 252 14.77 4.85 -5.72
C PHE A 252 14.55 6.15 -6.49
N LYS A 253 13.36 6.73 -6.37
CA LYS A 253 13.03 8.05 -6.93
C LYS A 253 12.58 8.96 -5.80
N ASP A 254 12.95 10.23 -5.86
CA ASP A 254 12.32 11.24 -5.02
C ASP A 254 10.98 11.65 -5.65
N GLU A 255 9.88 11.36 -4.97
CA GLU A 255 8.54 11.71 -5.45
C GLU A 255 8.24 13.22 -5.42
N CYS A 256 9.09 14.01 -4.76
CA CYS A 256 9.00 15.47 -4.75
C CYS A 256 9.88 16.14 -5.83
N ASN A 257 10.65 15.37 -6.61
CA ASN A 257 11.51 15.86 -7.69
C ASN A 257 12.43 17.01 -7.27
N GLY A 258 13.07 16.89 -6.10
CA GLY A 258 13.97 17.90 -5.53
C GLY A 258 13.29 18.98 -4.68
N ALA A 259 11.96 19.04 -4.65
CA ALA A 259 11.25 19.99 -3.80
C ALA A 259 11.36 19.60 -2.31
N ILE A 260 11.77 20.56 -1.48
CA ILE A 260 11.93 20.36 -0.04
C ILE A 260 10.56 20.21 0.63
N ILE A 261 10.40 19.15 1.41
CA ILE A 261 9.21 18.94 2.25
C ILE A 261 9.33 19.84 3.48
N ALA A 262 8.37 20.74 3.66
CA ALA A 262 8.26 21.60 4.83
C ALA A 262 7.59 20.88 6.00
N GLU A 263 6.50 20.15 5.73
CA GLU A 263 5.72 19.48 6.77
C GLU A 263 5.11 18.17 6.25
N PHE A 264 5.01 17.18 7.14
CA PHE A 264 4.33 15.92 6.88
C PHE A 264 3.38 15.58 8.03
N ILE A 265 2.13 15.28 7.68
CA ILE A 265 1.10 14.84 8.63
C ILE A 265 0.60 13.47 8.20
N GLY A 266 0.90 12.44 8.97
CA GLY A 266 0.41 11.07 8.76
C GLY A 266 -0.61 10.68 9.81
N LEU A 267 -1.87 10.49 9.42
CA LEU A 267 -2.94 10.11 10.36
C LEU A 267 -3.06 8.58 10.52
N ARG A 268 -2.95 7.86 9.41
CA ARG A 268 -3.00 6.38 9.34
C ARG A 268 -2.51 5.89 7.98
N PRO A 269 -2.33 4.57 7.75
CA PRO A 269 -1.90 4.07 6.45
C PRO A 269 -2.78 4.55 5.30
N LYS A 270 -2.13 5.17 4.30
CA LYS A 270 -2.76 5.77 3.11
C LYS A 270 -3.68 6.96 3.41
N MET A 271 -3.43 7.64 4.53
CA MET A 271 -4.09 8.87 4.92
C MET A 271 -3.07 9.86 5.49
N TYR A 272 -2.62 10.79 4.64
CA TYR A 272 -1.54 11.71 4.97
C TYR A 272 -1.55 12.95 4.07
N SER A 273 -0.83 13.97 4.51
CA SER A 273 -0.52 15.17 3.72
C SER A 273 0.97 15.50 3.80
N ILE A 274 1.55 15.90 2.67
CA ILE A 274 2.91 16.43 2.54
C ILE A 274 2.80 17.84 2.00
N LEU A 275 3.38 18.81 2.71
CA LEU A 275 3.48 20.21 2.31
C LEU A 275 4.92 20.49 1.87
N LYS A 276 5.09 21.16 0.74
CA LYS A 276 6.42 21.59 0.25
C LYS A 276 6.70 23.04 0.65
N VAL A 277 7.96 23.43 0.68
CA VAL A 277 8.33 24.83 0.92
C VAL A 277 7.68 25.72 -0.14
N GLY A 278 6.98 26.78 0.30
CA GLY A 278 6.26 27.72 -0.57
C GLY A 278 4.81 27.33 -0.90
N ASP A 279 4.35 26.13 -0.53
CA ASP A 279 2.95 25.72 -0.69
C ASP A 279 2.04 26.45 0.33
N ASP A 280 0.82 26.82 -0.08
CA ASP A 280 -0.23 27.37 0.81
C ASP A 280 -0.98 26.24 1.54
N ILE A 281 -0.94 26.26 2.88
CA ILE A 281 -1.55 25.26 3.78
C ILE A 281 -3.08 25.18 3.72
N THR A 282 -3.75 26.25 3.29
CA THR A 282 -5.21 26.36 3.24
C THR A 282 -5.77 26.05 1.85
N ASN A 283 -4.91 25.97 0.84
CA ASN A 283 -5.33 25.77 -0.53
C ASN A 283 -5.14 24.30 -0.97
N PRO A 284 -6.23 23.60 -1.34
CA PRO A 284 -6.20 22.21 -1.75
C PRO A 284 -5.60 22.01 -3.15
N LYS A 285 -4.98 23.02 -3.78
CA LYS A 285 -4.18 22.79 -4.99
C LYS A 285 -2.76 22.33 -4.65
N TYR A 286 -2.22 22.77 -3.52
CA TYR A 286 -0.83 22.52 -3.14
C TYR A 286 -0.64 21.26 -2.29
N GLY A 287 0.60 20.80 -2.19
CA GLY A 287 0.98 19.60 -1.46
C GLY A 287 0.43 18.28 -2.01
N ILE A 288 0.92 17.17 -1.47
CA ILE A 288 0.44 15.80 -1.76
C ILE A 288 -0.55 15.41 -0.66
N ARG A 289 -1.74 14.95 -1.05
CA ARG A 289 -2.80 14.58 -0.10
C ARG A 289 -3.40 13.23 -0.45
N LYS A 290 -3.54 12.37 0.55
CA LYS A 290 -4.16 11.05 0.44
C LYS A 290 -5.16 10.86 1.57
N ALA A 291 -6.35 10.38 1.23
CA ALA A 291 -7.36 9.99 2.21
C ALA A 291 -8.07 8.72 1.74
N LYS A 292 -7.53 7.55 2.12
CA LYS A 292 -8.10 6.27 1.71
C LYS A 292 -9.58 6.17 2.08
N GLY A 293 -10.39 5.85 1.08
CA GLY A 293 -11.84 5.73 1.19
C GLY A 293 -12.59 6.92 0.61
N VAL A 294 -11.99 8.11 0.55
CA VAL A 294 -12.61 9.31 -0.05
C VAL A 294 -12.24 9.37 -1.55
N PRO A 295 -13.19 9.72 -2.45
CA PRO A 295 -12.87 9.87 -3.87
C PRO A 295 -11.77 10.90 -4.11
N SER A 296 -10.84 10.60 -5.01
CA SER A 296 -9.68 11.47 -5.29
C SER A 296 -10.08 12.88 -5.73
N LYS A 297 -11.19 13.03 -6.47
CA LYS A 297 -11.72 14.34 -6.88
C LYS A 297 -12.12 15.21 -5.69
N VAL A 298 -12.74 14.61 -4.67
CA VAL A 298 -13.16 15.31 -3.45
C VAL A 298 -11.92 15.73 -2.65
N VAL A 299 -10.94 14.83 -2.50
CA VAL A 299 -9.67 15.13 -1.83
C VAL A 299 -8.95 16.31 -2.51
N LYS A 300 -8.84 16.29 -3.84
CA LYS A 300 -8.20 17.37 -4.61
C LYS A 300 -8.94 18.70 -4.51
N LYS A 301 -10.25 18.69 -4.25
CA LYS A 301 -11.09 19.89 -4.20
C LYS A 301 -11.15 20.49 -2.80
N GLU A 302 -11.19 19.67 -1.76
CA GLU A 302 -11.61 20.10 -0.41
C GLU A 302 -10.59 19.82 0.70
N PHE A 303 -9.56 19.01 0.42
CA PHE A 303 -8.60 18.63 1.46
C PHE A 303 -7.34 19.46 1.24
N HIS A 304 -7.07 20.36 2.18
CA HIS A 304 -5.86 21.15 2.28
C HIS A 304 -5.05 20.71 3.52
N HIS A 305 -3.79 21.12 3.65
CA HIS A 305 -2.88 20.62 4.69
C HIS A 305 -3.43 20.87 6.10
N GLU A 306 -3.93 22.09 6.34
CA GLU A 306 -4.51 22.52 7.63
C GLU A 306 -5.71 21.65 8.07
N ARG A 307 -6.43 21.02 7.14
CA ARG A 307 -7.51 20.09 7.48
C ARG A 307 -6.98 18.82 8.15
N TYR A 308 -5.79 18.35 7.76
CA TYR A 308 -5.12 17.21 8.41
C TYR A 308 -4.55 17.61 9.76
N ASN A 309 -4.01 18.83 9.89
CA ASN A 309 -3.53 19.37 11.15
C ASN A 309 -4.67 19.41 12.20
N ARG A 310 -5.81 20.02 11.84
CA ARG A 310 -7.02 20.00 12.67
C ARG A 310 -7.48 18.59 13.03
N ALA A 311 -7.49 17.66 12.07
CA ALA A 311 -7.85 16.28 12.36
C ALA A 311 -6.90 15.58 13.34
N LEU A 312 -5.65 16.04 13.48
CA LEU A 312 -4.68 15.48 14.41
C LEU A 312 -4.76 16.13 15.80
N PHE A 313 -4.86 17.45 15.85
CA PHE A 313 -4.70 18.21 17.10
C PHE A 313 -6.00 18.77 17.67
N ASP A 314 -7.03 19.02 16.86
CA ASP A 314 -8.31 19.51 17.36
C ASP A 314 -9.13 18.32 17.92
N PRO A 315 -9.29 18.23 19.26
CA PRO A 315 -10.02 17.15 19.90
C PRO A 315 -11.50 17.06 19.48
N ASN A 316 -12.07 18.17 18.99
CA ASN A 316 -13.48 18.31 18.63
C ASN A 316 -13.69 18.20 17.11
N HIS A 317 -12.62 18.10 16.32
CA HIS A 317 -12.73 18.05 14.86
C HIS A 317 -13.23 16.67 14.40
N MET A 318 -14.52 16.60 14.11
CA MET A 318 -15.12 15.46 13.42
C MET A 318 -15.18 15.69 11.92
N ASP A 319 -14.17 15.21 11.20
CA ASP A 319 -14.11 15.37 9.76
C ASP A 319 -15.16 14.49 9.06
N LYS A 320 -16.29 15.08 8.67
CA LYS A 320 -17.30 14.43 7.82
C LYS A 320 -17.21 14.96 6.40
N VAL A 321 -17.36 14.05 5.45
CA VAL A 321 -17.34 14.37 4.02
C VAL A 321 -18.49 13.68 3.34
N THR A 322 -19.20 14.46 2.53
CA THR A 322 -20.33 14.03 1.74
C THR A 322 -19.98 14.09 0.26
N PHE A 323 -20.27 13.04 -0.50
CA PHE A 323 -20.03 13.00 -1.94
C PHE A 323 -20.98 12.03 -2.63
N LEU A 324 -21.20 12.25 -3.93
CA LEU A 324 -21.98 11.35 -4.77
C LEU A 324 -21.13 10.16 -5.23
N ALA A 325 -21.71 8.96 -5.14
CA ALA A 325 -21.11 7.73 -5.63
C ALA A 325 -22.08 6.98 -6.53
N ILE A 326 -21.58 6.43 -7.62
CA ILE A 326 -22.33 5.49 -8.45
C ILE A 326 -22.23 4.11 -7.80
N ARG A 327 -23.37 3.50 -7.50
CA ARG A 327 -23.47 2.14 -6.94
C ARG A 327 -24.34 1.29 -7.85
N SER A 328 -23.97 0.03 -7.98
CA SER A 328 -24.83 -0.97 -8.61
C SER A 328 -25.39 -1.88 -7.53
N ASP A 329 -26.71 -1.94 -7.41
CA ASP A 329 -27.42 -2.99 -6.69
C ASP A 329 -28.39 -3.70 -7.64
N LYS A 330 -28.36 -5.04 -7.64
CA LYS A 330 -29.18 -5.89 -8.50
C LYS A 330 -29.20 -5.44 -9.97
N HIS A 331 -28.03 -5.07 -10.52
CA HIS A 331 -27.87 -4.56 -11.89
C HIS A 331 -28.60 -3.24 -12.20
N SER A 332 -29.19 -2.59 -11.20
CA SER A 332 -29.64 -1.20 -11.30
C SER A 332 -28.53 -0.28 -10.82
N ILE A 333 -28.23 0.74 -11.62
CA ILE A 333 -27.23 1.75 -11.30
C ILE A 333 -27.94 2.92 -10.64
N HIS A 334 -27.46 3.32 -9.47
CA HIS A 334 -27.98 4.45 -8.71
C HIS A 334 -26.85 5.42 -8.39
N THR A 335 -27.15 6.69 -8.41
CA THR A 335 -26.33 7.72 -7.78
C THR A 335 -26.80 7.86 -6.35
N VAL A 336 -25.93 7.59 -5.39
CA VAL A 336 -26.23 7.73 -3.96
C VAL A 336 -25.33 8.79 -3.35
N GLU A 337 -25.91 9.64 -2.51
CA GLU A 337 -25.13 10.50 -1.63
C GLU A 337 -24.60 9.66 -0.48
N MET A 338 -23.29 9.74 -0.25
CA MET A 338 -22.61 9.06 0.84
C MET A 338 -21.99 10.10 1.76
N SER A 339 -22.35 10.06 3.05
CA SER A 339 -21.64 10.77 4.11
C SER A 339 -20.82 9.79 4.94
N LYS A 340 -19.54 10.10 5.18
CA LYS A 340 -18.68 9.30 6.05
C LYS A 340 -17.58 10.15 6.69
N VAL A 341 -16.89 9.57 7.68
CA VAL A 341 -15.67 10.16 8.25
C VAL A 341 -14.61 10.28 7.14
N GLY A 342 -14.16 11.51 6.87
CA GLY A 342 -13.14 11.82 5.87
C GLY A 342 -11.75 11.52 6.42
N LEU A 343 -11.28 12.36 7.35
CA LEU A 343 -10.03 12.21 8.09
C LEU A 343 -10.27 11.69 9.51
N SER A 344 -9.36 10.85 10.01
CA SER A 344 -9.40 10.36 11.39
C SER A 344 -7.99 10.06 11.87
N PRO A 345 -7.58 10.58 13.05
CA PRO A 345 -6.28 10.28 13.66
C PRO A 345 -6.25 8.91 14.36
N MET A 346 -7.39 8.21 14.42
CA MET A 346 -7.46 6.89 15.04
C MET A 346 -6.84 5.84 14.13
N ASP A 347 -5.62 5.43 14.44
CA ASP A 347 -4.94 4.25 13.87
C ASP A 347 -4.72 3.20 14.95
N ASP A 348 -5.42 2.08 14.87
CA ASP A 348 -5.24 0.98 15.84
C ASP A 348 -4.09 0.02 15.46
N LYS A 349 -3.42 0.23 14.33
CA LYS A 349 -2.27 -0.60 13.92
C LYS A 349 -0.99 -0.27 14.67
N LYS A 350 -0.97 0.86 15.37
CA LYS A 350 0.15 1.31 16.19
C LYS A 350 -0.39 1.80 17.54
N TRP A 351 0.49 1.85 18.53
CA TRP A 351 0.24 2.60 19.75
C TRP A 351 0.58 4.07 19.52
N ILE A 352 -0.29 4.99 19.95
CA ILE A 352 -0.13 6.44 19.74
C ILE A 352 0.22 7.11 21.06
N ALA A 353 1.34 7.83 21.09
CA ALA A 353 1.79 8.56 22.27
C ALA A 353 0.91 9.79 22.59
N PRO A 354 0.97 10.33 23.81
CA PRO A 354 0.19 11.51 24.21
C PRO A 354 0.44 12.77 23.36
N ASP A 355 1.60 12.86 22.69
CA ASP A 355 1.97 13.97 21.80
C ASP A 355 1.23 13.95 20.44
N ASN A 356 0.45 12.90 20.14
CA ASN A 356 -0.22 12.61 18.87
C ASN A 356 0.71 12.42 17.66
N ILE A 357 2.03 12.46 17.85
CA ILE A 357 3.02 12.42 16.78
C ILE A 357 3.79 11.11 16.84
N THR A 358 4.23 10.72 18.03
CA THR A 358 5.06 9.54 18.22
C THR A 358 4.19 8.30 18.22
N THR A 359 4.57 7.31 17.40
CA THR A 359 3.86 6.04 17.28
C THR A 359 4.81 4.87 17.40
N TYR A 360 4.39 3.84 18.12
CA TYR A 360 5.17 2.61 18.32
C TYR A 360 4.44 1.43 17.70
N ALA A 361 5.21 0.48 17.18
CA ALA A 361 4.66 -0.80 16.76
C ALA A 361 4.22 -1.60 18.00
N HIS A 362 3.13 -2.35 17.87
CA HIS A 362 2.70 -3.27 18.92
C HIS A 362 3.81 -4.29 19.23
N GLY A 363 4.09 -4.53 20.51
CA GLY A 363 5.18 -5.38 20.98
C GLY A 363 6.52 -4.66 21.20
N TYR A 364 6.57 -3.34 21.06
CA TYR A 364 7.71 -2.54 21.49
C TYR A 364 7.76 -2.48 23.02
N ASN A 365 8.80 -3.02 23.63
CA ASN A 365 9.06 -2.93 25.07
C ASN A 365 10.19 -1.92 25.32
N TYR A 366 10.03 -1.05 26.31
CA TYR A 366 11.02 -0.05 26.72
C TYR A 366 12.16 -0.67 27.53
#